data_AF-A0A815LJF6-F1
#
_entry.id   AF-A0A815LJF6-F1
#
_cell.length_a   1.000
_cell.length_b   1.000
_cell.length_c   1.000
_cell.angle_alpha   90.00
_cell.angle_beta   90.00
_cell.angle_gamma   90.00
#
_symmetry.space_group_name_H-M   'P 1'
#
loop_
_entity.id
_entity.type
_entity.pdbx_description
1 polymer ?
#
loop_
_entity_poly.entity_id
_entity_poly.type
_entity_poly.pdbx_seq_one_letter_code
_entity_poly.pdbx_strand_id
1 'polypeptide(L)'
;MWLHEKFYDAEKLLKYNPNWVLYTITDRYAYFTLLPKPIAEYNVRNAPFLSLEQFSDALKLARMPIKDFCTFACHSLGPMKGKATISSYKMMDAAIFWKEAVYLQSNFPKLGKWLFGYELEKSTVEKVKPESLLERAFVIFAAPYSWFLKNRHCYALPEVTYENLISKPEETIGAVFDVCGISRSLIPEAVTALNRDSQAGTVLSRDKMAQVKSLELSRLDRKRLNEIAKRMELPESIFHF
;
A
#
# COMPACT_ATOMS: atom_id res chain seq x y z
N MET A 1 24.20 -5.03 -7.61
CA MET A 1 22.94 -5.66 -8.04
C MET A 1 23.02 -5.90 -9.54
N TRP A 2 23.19 -7.16 -9.96
CA TRP A 2 23.31 -7.52 -11.37
C TRP A 2 21.90 -7.50 -11.99
N LEU A 3 21.65 -6.55 -12.89
CA LEU A 3 20.41 -6.51 -13.67
C LEU A 3 20.50 -7.63 -14.70
N HIS A 4 19.66 -8.67 -14.61
CA HIS A 4 19.62 -9.67 -15.66
C HIS A 4 18.85 -9.08 -16.85
N GLU A 5 19.52 -8.89 -17.99
CA GLU A 5 19.00 -8.16 -19.16
C GLU A 5 17.97 -8.92 -20.00
N LYS A 6 17.71 -10.19 -19.71
CA LYS A 6 16.81 -11.01 -20.54
C LYS A 6 15.38 -10.95 -20.03
N PHE A 7 14.46 -10.64 -20.95
CA PHE A 7 13.03 -10.79 -20.74
C PHE A 7 12.72 -12.23 -20.35
N TYR A 8 12.00 -12.41 -19.24
CA TYR A 8 11.58 -13.72 -18.77
C TYR A 8 10.11 -13.93 -19.07
N ASP A 9 9.79 -15.14 -19.50
CA ASP A 9 8.43 -15.66 -19.58
C ASP A 9 7.81 -15.70 -18.17
N ALA A 10 6.63 -15.10 -18.03
CA ALA A 10 5.90 -14.99 -16.77
C ALA A 10 5.57 -16.34 -16.14
N GLU A 11 5.23 -17.32 -16.99
CA GLU A 11 4.90 -18.66 -16.54
C GLU A 11 6.17 -19.31 -15.96
N LYS A 12 7.32 -19.11 -16.59
CA LYS A 12 8.61 -19.61 -16.08
C LYS A 12 9.03 -18.95 -14.77
N LEU A 13 8.80 -17.65 -14.62
CA LEU A 13 9.12 -16.92 -13.40
C LEU A 13 8.26 -17.36 -12.21
N LEU A 14 6.94 -17.38 -12.38
CA LEU A 14 6.01 -17.44 -11.26
C LEU A 14 5.45 -18.84 -10.99
N LYS A 15 5.38 -19.72 -12.00
CA LYS A 15 4.77 -21.05 -11.85
C LYS A 15 5.74 -22.08 -11.27
N TYR A 16 7.03 -21.97 -11.61
CA TYR A 16 8.01 -23.03 -11.34
C TYR A 16 8.96 -22.74 -10.19
N ASN A 17 8.99 -21.50 -9.69
CA ASN A 17 9.86 -21.14 -8.59
C ASN A 17 9.16 -20.17 -7.62
N PRO A 18 8.74 -20.65 -6.43
CA PRO A 18 7.98 -19.85 -5.47
C PRO A 18 8.81 -18.75 -4.78
N ASN A 19 10.11 -18.67 -5.07
CA ASN A 19 10.99 -17.64 -4.53
C ASN A 19 10.97 -16.36 -5.38
N TRP A 20 10.45 -16.41 -6.62
CA TRP A 20 10.21 -15.19 -7.39
C TRP A 20 8.95 -14.50 -6.88
N VAL A 21 9.10 -13.25 -6.50
CA VAL A 21 8.00 -12.42 -6.01
C VAL A 21 7.95 -11.11 -6.75
N LEU A 22 6.73 -10.62 -6.98
CA LEU A 22 6.51 -9.29 -7.49
C LEU A 22 7.02 -8.28 -6.45
N TYR A 23 7.98 -7.46 -6.86
CA TYR A 23 8.57 -6.41 -6.03
C TYR A 23 7.85 -5.08 -6.23
N THR A 24 7.73 -4.64 -7.48
CA THR A 24 7.05 -3.38 -7.82
C THR A 24 6.56 -3.38 -9.27
N ILE A 25 5.66 -2.46 -9.60
CA ILE A 25 5.18 -2.23 -10.96
C ILE A 25 5.37 -0.74 -11.29
N THR A 26 5.92 -0.48 -12.47
CA THR A 26 6.13 0.84 -13.06
C THR A 26 5.18 1.06 -14.23
N ASP A 27 5.19 2.25 -14.82
CA ASP A 27 4.44 2.56 -16.05
C ASP A 27 4.78 1.62 -17.23
N ARG A 28 5.99 1.05 -17.22
CA ARG A 28 6.54 0.23 -18.31
C ARG A 28 6.73 -1.23 -17.95
N TYR A 29 7.04 -1.56 -16.69
CA TYR A 29 7.51 -2.89 -16.31
C TYR A 29 6.98 -3.36 -14.96
N ALA A 30 6.70 -4.66 -14.84
CA ALA A 30 6.63 -5.36 -13.56
C ALA A 30 8.02 -5.90 -13.19
N TYR A 31 8.48 -5.63 -11.98
CA TYR A 31 9.77 -6.07 -11.44
C TYR A 31 9.56 -7.20 -10.44
N PHE A 32 10.40 -8.22 -10.54
CA PHE A 32 10.38 -9.39 -9.67
C PHE A 32 11.74 -9.57 -9.01
N THR A 33 11.75 -9.99 -7.75
CA THR A 33 12.95 -10.34 -7.02
C THR A 33 12.95 -11.82 -6.70
N LEU A 34 14.12 -12.46 -6.84
CA LEU A 34 14.34 -13.84 -6.42
C LEU A 34 14.87 -13.84 -5.00
N LEU A 35 14.10 -14.39 -4.06
CA LEU A 35 14.47 -14.47 -2.65
C LEU A 35 15.23 -15.77 -2.33
N PRO A 36 16.03 -15.81 -1.24
CA PRO A 36 16.72 -17.02 -0.82
C PRO A 36 15.77 -18.14 -0.37
N LYS A 37 14.55 -17.79 0.06
CA LYS A 37 13.52 -18.73 0.50
C LYS A 37 12.14 -18.35 -0.08
N PRO A 38 11.16 -19.26 -0.09
CA PRO A 38 9.80 -18.98 -0.56
C PRO A 38 9.13 -17.84 0.22
N ILE A 39 8.25 -17.10 -0.44
CA ILE A 39 7.56 -15.95 0.17
C ILE A 39 6.73 -16.32 1.41
N ALA A 40 6.22 -17.55 1.46
CA ALA A 40 5.43 -18.06 2.59
C ALA A 40 6.24 -18.14 3.91
N GLU A 41 7.57 -18.10 3.86
CA GLU A 41 8.43 -18.10 5.04
C GLU A 41 8.74 -16.69 5.58
N TYR A 42 8.40 -15.66 4.82
CA TYR A 42 8.45 -14.27 5.27
C TYR A 42 7.13 -13.93 5.94
N ASN A 43 7.19 -13.52 7.21
CA ASN A 43 6.03 -13.14 7.99
C ASN A 43 6.34 -11.89 8.82
N VAL A 44 5.32 -11.29 9.41
CA VAL A 44 5.45 -10.03 10.16
C VAL A 44 6.50 -10.11 11.29
N ARG A 45 6.81 -11.30 11.83
CA ARG A 45 7.81 -11.42 12.91
C ARG A 45 9.25 -11.31 12.42
N ASN A 46 9.56 -11.82 11.24
CA ASN A 46 10.92 -11.87 10.70
C ASN A 46 11.15 -10.91 9.51
N ALA A 47 10.07 -10.38 8.95
CA ALA A 47 10.03 -9.54 7.76
C ALA A 47 8.85 -8.55 7.85
N PRO A 48 8.85 -7.63 8.84
CA PRO A 48 7.72 -6.72 9.08
C PRO A 48 7.41 -5.82 7.87
N PHE A 49 8.42 -5.56 7.04
CA PHE A 49 8.30 -4.83 5.79
C PHE A 49 8.86 -5.69 4.66
N LEU A 50 8.01 -6.48 4.02
CA LEU A 50 8.44 -7.42 2.98
C LEU A 50 9.24 -6.76 1.84
N SER A 51 8.92 -5.50 1.51
CA SER A 51 9.67 -4.72 0.50
C SER A 51 11.14 -4.49 0.87
N LEU A 52 11.47 -4.46 2.17
CA LEU A 52 12.84 -4.36 2.66
C LEU A 52 13.61 -5.64 2.39
N GLU A 53 13.05 -6.77 2.79
CA GLU A 53 13.63 -8.09 2.54
C GLU A 53 13.75 -8.37 1.04
N GLN A 54 12.73 -7.99 0.27
CA GLN A 54 12.77 -8.09 -1.18
C GLN A 54 13.91 -7.29 -1.82
N PHE A 55 14.38 -6.23 -1.17
CA PHE A 55 15.50 -5.42 -1.63
C PHE A 55 16.85 -5.93 -1.11
N SER A 56 16.95 -6.21 0.20
CA SER A 56 18.21 -6.63 0.84
C SER A 56 18.64 -8.03 0.43
N ASP A 57 17.67 -8.94 0.31
CA ASP A 57 17.92 -10.36 0.12
C ASP A 57 17.76 -10.80 -1.33
N ALA A 58 17.48 -9.88 -2.25
CA ALA A 58 17.33 -10.19 -3.68
C ALA A 58 18.59 -10.84 -4.24
N LEU A 59 18.49 -12.14 -4.55
CA LEU A 59 19.54 -12.88 -5.26
C LEU A 59 19.60 -12.46 -6.73
N LYS A 60 18.43 -12.20 -7.32
CA LYS A 60 18.28 -11.78 -8.73
C LYS A 60 17.10 -10.82 -8.88
N LEU A 61 17.18 -9.99 -9.92
CA LEU A 61 16.10 -9.13 -10.38
C LEU A 61 15.69 -9.56 -11.79
N ALA A 62 14.38 -9.66 -12.02
CA ALA A 62 13.80 -9.82 -13.34
C ALA A 62 12.82 -8.67 -13.59
N ARG A 63 12.58 -8.36 -14.87
CA ARG A 63 11.54 -7.40 -15.27
C ARG A 63 10.76 -7.93 -16.46
N MET A 64 9.53 -7.46 -16.58
CA MET A 64 8.58 -7.86 -17.62
C MET A 64 7.79 -6.64 -18.09
N PRO A 65 7.54 -6.46 -19.40
CA PRO A 65 6.67 -5.39 -19.86
C PRO A 65 5.32 -5.46 -19.17
N ILE A 66 4.77 -4.31 -18.75
CA ILE A 66 3.51 -4.29 -18.01
C ILE A 66 2.35 -4.91 -18.81
N LYS A 67 2.35 -4.77 -20.14
CA LYS A 67 1.34 -5.39 -21.02
C LYS A 67 1.36 -6.92 -20.93
N ASP A 68 2.56 -7.50 -20.93
CA ASP A 68 2.75 -8.95 -20.84
C ASP A 68 2.38 -9.44 -19.44
N PHE A 69 2.77 -8.69 -18.41
CA PHE A 69 2.38 -8.98 -17.03
C PHE A 69 0.86 -8.94 -16.84
N CYS A 70 0.17 -7.92 -17.34
CA CYS A 70 -1.28 -7.83 -17.28
C CYS A 70 -1.95 -8.97 -18.04
N THR A 71 -1.46 -9.31 -19.23
CA THR A 71 -1.97 -10.44 -20.02
C THR A 71 -1.81 -11.76 -19.27
N PHE A 72 -0.62 -12.01 -18.72
CA PHE A 72 -0.35 -13.17 -17.86
C PHE A 72 -1.23 -13.19 -16.63
N ALA A 73 -1.38 -12.07 -15.92
CA ALA A 73 -2.19 -11.97 -14.71
C ALA A 73 -3.67 -12.25 -15.02
N CYS A 74 -4.19 -11.69 -16.10
CA CYS A 74 -5.57 -11.94 -16.55
C CYS A 74 -5.80 -13.42 -16.90
N HIS A 75 -4.86 -14.07 -17.59
CA HIS A 75 -4.99 -15.49 -17.97
C HIS A 75 -4.75 -16.45 -16.79
N SER A 76 -3.75 -16.17 -15.95
CA SER A 76 -3.26 -17.12 -14.94
C SER A 76 -3.95 -16.99 -13.60
N LEU A 77 -4.40 -15.78 -13.24
CA LEU A 77 -5.09 -15.53 -11.98
C LEU A 77 -6.62 -15.57 -12.13
N GLY A 78 -7.12 -15.65 -13.36
CA GLY A 78 -8.55 -15.43 -13.65
C GLY A 78 -9.00 -14.02 -13.21
N PRO A 79 -10.31 -13.75 -13.08
CA PRO A 79 -10.75 -12.60 -12.28
C PRO A 79 -10.15 -12.77 -10.88
N MET A 80 -9.31 -11.84 -10.44
CA MET A 80 -8.56 -11.91 -9.17
C MET A 80 -9.52 -11.97 -7.96
N LYS A 81 -10.07 -13.15 -7.66
CA LYS A 81 -10.84 -13.42 -6.44
C LYS A 81 -9.84 -13.50 -5.29
N GLY A 82 -9.93 -12.59 -4.32
CA GLY A 82 -9.19 -12.71 -3.05
C GLY A 82 -8.05 -11.73 -2.78
N LYS A 83 -7.85 -10.64 -3.55
CA LYS A 83 -6.93 -9.57 -3.13
C LYS A 83 -7.68 -8.48 -2.34
N ALA A 84 -7.39 -8.43 -1.05
CA ALA A 84 -7.81 -7.36 -0.15
C ALA A 84 -6.81 -6.21 -0.22
N THR A 85 -7.27 -5.00 -0.53
CA THR A 85 -6.53 -3.79 -0.21
C THR A 85 -7.19 -3.19 1.02
N ILE A 86 -6.46 -3.14 2.13
CA ILE A 86 -6.87 -2.44 3.34
C ILE A 86 -6.23 -1.06 3.26
N SER A 87 -7.05 -0.01 3.18
CA SER A 87 -6.63 1.39 3.29
C SER A 87 -7.12 1.95 4.63
N SER A 88 -6.28 2.69 5.37
CA SER A 88 -6.71 3.40 6.59
C SER A 88 -7.01 4.87 6.27
N TYR A 89 -8.07 5.44 6.86
CA TYR A 89 -8.63 6.75 6.47
C TYR A 89 -8.34 7.89 7.41
N LYS A 90 -7.55 7.65 8.45
CA LYS A 90 -6.80 8.73 9.10
C LYS A 90 -5.68 9.23 8.18
N MET A 91 -5.99 9.57 6.93
CA MET A 91 -5.09 10.19 5.96
C MET A 91 -4.46 11.45 6.52
N MET A 92 -5.12 12.14 7.45
CA MET A 92 -4.57 13.33 8.09
C MET A 92 -3.62 13.03 9.25
N ASP A 93 -3.96 12.13 10.17
CA ASP A 93 -3.00 11.71 11.23
C ASP A 93 -1.78 11.01 10.58
N ALA A 94 -2.00 10.28 9.49
CA ALA A 94 -0.94 9.77 8.63
C ALA A 94 -0.18 10.92 7.94
N ALA A 95 -0.82 11.88 7.26
CA ALA A 95 -0.12 13.01 6.63
C ALA A 95 0.71 13.84 7.62
N ILE A 96 0.30 13.91 8.90
CA ILE A 96 1.03 14.58 9.98
C ILE A 96 2.28 13.78 10.37
N PHE A 97 2.15 12.48 10.63
CA PHE A 97 3.31 11.59 10.82
C PHE A 97 4.25 11.64 9.60
N TRP A 98 3.67 11.79 8.42
CA TRP A 98 4.38 11.81 7.16
C TRP A 98 4.93 13.16 6.77
N LYS A 99 4.60 14.23 7.48
CA LYS A 99 5.38 15.48 7.38
C LYS A 99 6.84 15.19 7.70
N GLU A 100 7.12 14.36 8.70
CA GLU A 100 8.47 13.91 9.04
C GLU A 100 9.06 12.97 7.97
N ALA A 101 8.24 12.09 7.38
CA ALA A 101 8.64 11.22 6.28
C ALA A 101 8.99 12.00 5.00
N VAL A 102 8.20 13.02 4.65
CA VAL A 102 8.44 13.90 3.50
C VAL A 102 9.57 14.91 3.82
N TYR A 103 9.75 15.29 5.08
CA TYR A 103 10.95 16.00 5.54
C TYR A 103 12.21 15.15 5.35
N LEU A 104 12.18 13.88 5.78
CA LEU A 104 13.25 12.92 5.53
C LEU A 104 13.47 12.73 4.03
N GLN A 105 12.42 12.73 3.21
CA GLN A 105 12.55 12.66 1.75
C GLN A 105 13.20 13.92 1.15
N SER A 106 12.84 15.10 1.65
CA SER A 106 13.38 16.37 1.18
C SER A 106 14.85 16.54 1.52
N ASN A 107 15.27 16.03 2.69
CA ASN A 107 16.65 16.11 3.17
C ASN A 107 17.50 14.87 2.81
N PHE A 108 16.87 13.72 2.59
CA PHE A 108 17.50 12.44 2.24
C PHE A 108 16.81 11.79 1.02
N PRO A 109 16.94 12.38 -0.19
CA PRO A 109 16.16 12.01 -1.36
C PRO A 109 16.35 10.56 -1.83
N LYS A 110 17.49 9.93 -1.53
CA LYS A 110 17.70 8.49 -1.81
C LYS A 110 16.88 7.59 -0.88
N LEU A 111 16.79 7.92 0.40
CA LEU A 111 16.05 7.16 1.40
C LEU A 111 14.54 7.35 1.22
N GLY A 112 14.10 8.60 1.01
CA GLY A 112 12.68 8.88 0.76
C GLY A 112 12.18 8.44 -0.62
N LYS A 113 13.06 8.27 -1.61
CA LYS A 113 12.67 7.63 -2.89
C LYS A 113 12.41 6.13 -2.74
N TRP A 114 13.11 5.50 -1.80
CA TRP A 114 13.06 4.06 -1.57
C TRP A 114 11.92 3.65 -0.63
N LEU A 115 11.65 4.40 0.44
CA LEU A 115 10.56 4.10 1.37
C LEU A 115 9.16 4.21 0.73
N PHE A 116 9.01 5.04 -0.32
CA PHE A 116 7.69 5.54 -0.74
C PHE A 116 7.30 5.26 -2.20
N GLY A 117 8.07 4.48 -2.97
CA GLY A 117 7.58 3.92 -4.25
C GLY A 117 7.11 4.96 -5.28
N TYR A 118 8.06 5.70 -5.86
CA TYR A 118 7.88 6.96 -6.59
C TYR A 118 6.91 7.04 -7.80
N GLU A 119 6.45 5.94 -8.40
CA GLU A 119 5.96 6.01 -9.77
C GLU A 119 4.49 6.39 -9.94
N LEU A 120 3.58 5.79 -9.16
CA LEU A 120 2.16 6.16 -9.16
C LEU A 120 1.92 7.57 -8.58
N GLU A 121 2.83 8.01 -7.71
CA GLU A 121 2.76 9.30 -7.04
C GLU A 121 3.23 10.45 -7.93
N LYS A 122 4.24 10.23 -8.79
CA LYS A 122 4.84 11.30 -9.60
C LYS A 122 3.83 11.96 -10.54
N SER A 123 3.03 11.18 -11.28
CA SER A 123 2.01 11.74 -12.18
C SER A 123 0.94 12.52 -11.42
N THR A 124 0.57 12.06 -10.23
CA THR A 124 -0.47 12.70 -9.41
C THR A 124 0.07 13.99 -8.80
N VAL A 125 1.31 13.99 -8.29
CA VAL A 125 1.99 15.19 -7.78
C VAL A 125 2.20 16.23 -8.89
N GLU A 126 2.59 15.82 -10.10
CA GLU A 126 2.74 16.73 -11.25
C GLU A 126 1.40 17.34 -11.69
N LYS A 127 0.31 16.57 -11.60
CA LYS A 127 -1.05 17.04 -11.92
C LYS A 127 -1.59 17.99 -10.85
N VAL A 128 -1.43 17.66 -9.57
CA VAL A 128 -2.00 18.41 -8.45
C VAL A 128 -1.15 19.62 -8.07
N LYS A 129 0.18 19.56 -8.28
CA LYS A 129 1.15 20.61 -7.95
C LYS A 129 1.00 21.12 -6.50
N PRO A 130 1.22 20.26 -5.49
CA PRO A 130 1.19 20.70 -4.09
C PRO A 130 2.30 21.73 -3.82
N GLU A 131 1.95 22.81 -3.13
CA GLU A 131 2.84 23.94 -2.82
C GLU A 131 3.43 23.86 -1.41
N SER A 132 2.83 23.07 -0.52
CA SER A 132 3.31 22.87 0.85
C SER A 132 3.69 21.43 1.15
N LEU A 133 4.48 21.22 2.21
CA LEU A 133 4.85 19.90 2.69
C LEU A 133 3.62 19.08 3.11
N LEU A 134 2.66 19.74 3.76
CA LEU A 134 1.38 19.14 4.17
C LEU A 134 0.57 18.68 2.96
N GLU A 135 0.47 19.53 1.93
CA GLU A 135 -0.23 19.18 0.69
C GLU A 135 0.44 18.02 -0.05
N ARG A 136 1.77 17.99 -0.08
CA ARG A 136 2.52 16.91 -0.71
C ARG A 136 2.29 15.59 0.02
N ALA A 137 2.37 15.60 1.36
CA ALA A 137 2.04 14.44 2.18
C ALA A 137 0.60 13.98 1.91
N PHE A 138 -0.35 14.92 1.84
CA PHE A 138 -1.73 14.61 1.51
C PHE A 138 -1.90 13.93 0.14
N VAL A 139 -1.25 14.45 -0.91
CA VAL A 139 -1.30 13.86 -2.26
C VAL A 139 -0.74 12.44 -2.28
N ILE A 140 0.40 12.22 -1.61
CA ILE A 140 1.04 10.91 -1.49
C ILE A 140 0.07 9.90 -0.87
N PHE A 141 -0.60 10.26 0.22
CA PHE A 141 -1.58 9.39 0.89
C PHE A 141 -2.84 9.15 0.09
N ALA A 142 -3.34 10.21 -0.54
CA ALA A 142 -4.63 10.16 -1.18
C ALA A 142 -4.57 9.56 -2.59
N ALA A 143 -3.39 9.49 -3.21
CA ALA A 143 -3.22 8.98 -4.57
C ALA A 143 -3.60 7.50 -4.71
N PRO A 144 -3.14 6.57 -3.85
CA PRO A 144 -3.58 5.17 -3.89
C PRO A 144 -5.10 5.01 -3.75
N TYR A 145 -5.73 5.79 -2.87
CA TYR A 145 -7.17 5.70 -2.66
C TYR A 145 -7.98 6.30 -3.82
N SER A 146 -7.55 7.45 -4.37
CA SER A 146 -8.11 8.00 -5.61
C SER A 146 -8.03 6.98 -6.75
N TRP A 147 -6.90 6.28 -6.86
CA TRP A 147 -6.72 5.22 -7.84
C TRP A 147 -7.67 4.05 -7.59
N PHE A 148 -7.80 3.59 -6.34
CA PHE A 148 -8.76 2.56 -5.95
C PHE A 148 -10.19 2.94 -6.37
N LEU A 149 -10.65 4.15 -6.03
CA LEU A 149 -12.01 4.60 -6.35
C LEU A 149 -12.28 4.58 -7.86
N LYS A 150 -11.33 5.06 -8.67
CA LYS A 150 -11.42 5.08 -10.13
C LYS A 150 -11.41 3.68 -10.74
N ASN A 151 -10.70 2.75 -10.10
CA ASN A 151 -10.54 1.39 -10.58
C ASN A 151 -11.29 0.37 -9.73
N ARG A 152 -12.33 0.79 -8.98
CA ARG A 152 -13.02 -0.08 -7.99
C ARG A 152 -13.55 -1.37 -8.59
N HIS A 153 -13.92 -1.33 -9.87
CA HIS A 153 -14.42 -2.48 -10.64
C HIS A 153 -13.34 -3.54 -10.92
N CYS A 154 -12.06 -3.20 -10.79
CA CYS A 154 -10.92 -4.12 -10.93
C CYS A 154 -10.60 -4.87 -9.63
N TYR A 155 -11.26 -4.53 -8.51
CA TYR A 155 -11.02 -5.14 -7.21
C TYR A 155 -12.15 -6.10 -6.85
N ALA A 156 -11.79 -7.23 -6.25
CA ALA A 156 -12.78 -8.22 -5.80
C ALA A 156 -13.38 -7.89 -4.44
N LEU A 157 -12.69 -7.07 -3.63
CA LEU A 157 -13.17 -6.67 -2.31
C LEU A 157 -13.80 -5.28 -2.35
N PRO A 158 -14.87 -5.06 -1.56
CA PRO A 158 -15.32 -3.72 -1.29
C PRO A 158 -14.24 -2.98 -0.50
N GLU A 159 -14.41 -1.67 -0.40
CA GLU A 159 -13.56 -0.81 0.40
C GLU A 159 -13.45 -1.31 1.85
N VAL A 160 -12.25 -1.69 2.29
CA VAL A 160 -11.96 -2.05 3.67
C VAL A 160 -11.24 -0.89 4.34
N THR A 161 -11.93 -0.25 5.28
CA THR A 161 -11.41 0.87 6.05
C THR A 161 -10.93 0.42 7.42
N TYR A 162 -9.91 1.09 7.97
CA TYR A 162 -9.49 0.85 9.35
C TYR A 162 -10.62 1.15 10.34
N GLU A 163 -11.40 2.20 10.07
CA GLU A 163 -12.53 2.64 10.88
C GLU A 163 -13.62 1.58 10.93
N ASN A 164 -13.94 0.95 9.80
CA ASN A 164 -14.86 -0.19 9.74
C ASN A 164 -14.25 -1.42 10.41
N LEU A 165 -12.95 -1.67 10.21
CA LEU A 165 -12.26 -2.79 10.84
C LEU A 165 -12.28 -2.69 12.37
N ILE A 166 -12.22 -1.47 12.93
CA ILE A 166 -12.27 -1.25 14.38
C ILE A 166 -13.72 -1.18 14.90
N SER A 167 -14.62 -0.48 14.21
CA SER A 167 -16.00 -0.28 14.69
C SER A 167 -16.93 -1.46 14.41
N LYS A 168 -16.63 -2.25 13.37
CA LYS A 168 -17.41 -3.39 12.88
C LYS A 168 -16.48 -4.54 12.43
N PRO A 169 -15.66 -5.08 13.35
CA PRO A 169 -14.59 -6.01 13.01
C PRO A 169 -15.11 -7.31 12.37
N GLU A 170 -16.18 -7.90 12.91
CA GLU A 170 -16.75 -9.15 12.38
C GLU A 170 -17.33 -8.99 10.98
N GLU A 171 -18.08 -7.90 10.73
CA GLU A 171 -18.64 -7.60 9.42
C GLU A 171 -17.53 -7.37 8.38
N THR A 172 -16.54 -6.56 8.74
CA THR A 172 -15.42 -6.19 7.85
C THR A 172 -14.53 -7.40 7.54
N ILE A 173 -14.14 -8.18 8.56
CA ILE A 173 -13.34 -9.40 8.38
C ILE A 173 -14.14 -10.46 7.63
N GLY A 174 -15.44 -10.59 7.91
CA GLY A 174 -16.32 -11.52 7.21
C GLY A 174 -16.37 -11.26 5.71
N ALA A 175 -16.52 -9.99 5.30
CA ALA A 175 -16.48 -9.61 3.89
C ALA A 175 -15.13 -9.96 3.22
N VAL A 176 -14.02 -9.79 3.95
CA VAL A 176 -12.68 -10.22 3.49
C VAL A 176 -12.62 -11.73 3.32
N PHE A 177 -13.09 -12.48 4.32
CA PHE A 177 -13.07 -13.94 4.32
C PHE A 177 -13.90 -14.53 3.18
N ASP A 178 -15.08 -13.97 2.91
CA ASP A 178 -15.96 -14.43 1.82
C ASP A 178 -15.27 -14.34 0.46
N VAL A 179 -14.60 -13.22 0.18
CA VAL A 179 -13.89 -13.04 -1.10
C VAL A 179 -12.63 -13.88 -1.19
N CYS A 180 -11.96 -14.11 -0.07
CA CYS A 180 -10.76 -14.96 0.01
C CYS A 180 -11.08 -16.46 0.09
N GLY A 181 -12.36 -16.86 0.21
CA GLY A 181 -12.75 -18.25 0.41
C GLY A 181 -12.29 -18.84 1.74
N ILE A 182 -12.11 -18.00 2.77
CA ILE A 182 -11.72 -18.40 4.12
C ILE A 182 -12.98 -18.71 4.92
N SER A 183 -12.94 -19.76 5.75
CA SER A 183 -14.10 -20.11 6.59
C SER A 183 -14.43 -19.00 7.58
N ARG A 184 -15.71 -18.57 7.60
CA ARG A 184 -16.24 -17.64 8.61
C ARG A 184 -16.10 -18.14 10.05
N SER A 185 -15.92 -19.44 10.27
CA SER A 185 -15.66 -20.00 11.60
C SER A 185 -14.35 -19.48 12.24
N LEU A 186 -13.44 -18.92 11.44
CA LEU A 186 -12.18 -18.33 11.91
C LEU A 186 -12.30 -16.83 12.26
N ILE A 187 -13.46 -16.20 12.05
CA ILE A 187 -13.67 -14.77 12.36
C ILE A 187 -13.38 -14.46 13.83
N PRO A 188 -13.85 -15.23 14.84
CA PRO A 188 -13.56 -14.92 16.24
C PRO A 188 -12.06 -14.87 16.56
N GLU A 189 -11.26 -15.75 15.96
CA GLU A 189 -9.80 -15.75 16.11
C GLU A 189 -9.17 -14.51 15.45
N ALA A 190 -9.60 -14.17 14.24
CA ALA A 190 -9.13 -12.99 13.52
C ALA A 190 -9.48 -11.68 14.25
N VAL A 191 -10.69 -11.57 14.81
CA VAL A 191 -11.11 -10.44 15.65
C VAL A 191 -10.26 -10.37 16.92
N THR A 192 -9.97 -11.51 17.56
CA THR A 192 -9.08 -11.56 18.73
C THR A 192 -7.68 -11.04 18.41
N ALA A 193 -7.18 -11.32 17.19
CA ALA A 193 -5.88 -10.82 16.75
C ALA A 193 -5.82 -9.28 16.65
N LEU A 194 -6.95 -8.59 16.44
CA LEU A 194 -7.02 -7.13 16.45
C LEU A 194 -6.72 -6.53 17.83
N ASN A 195 -6.86 -7.29 18.93
CA ASN A 195 -6.51 -6.80 20.26
C ASN A 195 -5.01 -6.64 20.44
N ARG A 196 -4.21 -7.36 19.65
CA ARG A 196 -2.75 -7.25 19.68
C ARG A 196 -2.30 -6.09 18.79
N ASP A 197 -1.45 -5.23 19.34
CA ASP A 197 -0.71 -4.27 18.54
C ASP A 197 0.43 -4.99 17.80
N SER A 198 0.24 -5.26 16.51
CA SER A 198 1.28 -5.86 15.66
C SER A 198 2.51 -4.95 15.48
N GLN A 199 2.36 -3.65 15.76
CA GLN A 199 3.40 -2.64 15.68
C GLN A 199 4.01 -2.31 17.05
N ALA A 200 3.70 -3.09 18.10
CA ALA A 200 4.26 -2.90 19.44
C ALA A 200 5.81 -2.81 19.38
N GLY A 201 6.37 -1.78 20.01
CA GLY A 201 7.81 -1.52 20.02
C GLY A 201 8.34 -0.74 18.81
N THR A 202 7.52 -0.50 17.78
CA THR A 202 7.88 0.35 16.65
C THR A 202 7.42 1.79 16.85
N VAL A 203 7.86 2.70 15.98
CA VAL A 203 7.37 4.10 15.94
C VAL A 203 5.90 4.22 15.53
N LEU A 204 5.31 3.15 14.99
CA LEU A 204 3.91 3.08 14.56
C LEU A 204 3.01 2.36 15.58
N SER A 205 3.51 2.02 16.77
CA SER A 205 2.69 1.38 17.81
C SER A 205 1.54 2.30 18.24
N ARG A 206 0.42 1.72 18.70
CA ARG A 206 -0.72 2.47 19.23
C ARG A 206 -0.30 3.42 20.35
N ASP A 207 0.58 2.97 21.23
CA ASP A 207 1.09 3.77 22.35
C ASP A 207 1.90 4.97 21.88
N LYS A 208 2.74 4.80 20.84
CA LYS A 208 3.52 5.90 20.26
C LYS A 208 2.64 6.85 19.49
N MET A 209 1.69 6.34 18.71
CA MET A 209 0.73 7.16 17.96
C MET A 209 -0.20 7.96 18.88
N ALA A 210 -0.58 7.40 20.03
CA ALA A 210 -1.37 8.11 21.04
C ALA A 210 -0.64 9.32 21.65
N GLN A 211 0.70 9.35 21.57
CA GLN A 211 1.53 10.47 22.05
C GLN A 211 1.72 11.55 20.97
N VAL A 212 1.45 11.24 19.70
CA VAL A 212 1.54 12.21 18.61
C VAL A 212 0.37 13.18 18.75
N LYS A 213 0.67 14.44 19.08
CA LYS A 213 -0.35 15.49 19.08
C LYS A 213 -0.89 15.67 17.67
N SER A 214 -2.22 15.55 17.53
CA SER A 214 -2.88 15.90 16.29
C SER A 214 -2.52 17.34 15.93
N LEU A 215 -2.12 17.55 14.67
CA LEU A 215 -1.87 18.89 14.15
C LEU A 215 -3.23 19.55 13.94
N GLU A 216 -3.49 20.60 14.70
CA GLU A 216 -4.64 21.45 14.42
C GLU A 216 -4.44 22.14 13.07
N LEU A 217 -5.21 21.71 12.07
CA LEU A 217 -5.17 22.34 10.76
C LEU A 217 -5.83 23.72 10.80
N SER A 218 -5.13 24.71 10.26
CA SER A 218 -5.69 26.03 10.05
C SER A 218 -6.87 25.96 9.07
N ARG A 219 -7.74 26.97 9.11
CA ARG A 219 -8.83 27.11 8.12
C ARG A 219 -8.31 27.15 6.68
N LEU A 220 -7.13 27.75 6.48
CA LEU A 220 -6.49 27.81 5.17
C LEU A 220 -6.02 26.42 4.72
N ASP A 221 -5.39 25.65 5.60
CA ASP A 221 -4.94 24.28 5.29
C ASP A 221 -6.14 23.40 4.89
N ARG A 222 -7.22 23.43 5.67
CA ARG A 222 -8.44 22.66 5.37
C ARG A 222 -9.01 23.02 3.99
N LYS A 223 -9.08 24.32 3.68
CA LYS A 223 -9.55 24.79 2.38
C LYS A 223 -8.67 24.24 1.25
N ARG A 224 -7.35 24.34 1.39
CA ARG A 224 -6.38 23.88 0.38
C ARG A 224 -6.41 22.36 0.19
N LEU A 225 -6.50 21.59 1.28
CA LEU A 225 -6.62 20.13 1.22
C LEU A 225 -7.93 19.70 0.55
N ASN A 226 -9.05 20.37 0.83
CA ASN A 226 -10.33 20.12 0.16
C ASN A 226 -10.25 20.42 -1.36
N GLU A 227 -9.55 21.49 -1.76
CA GLU A 227 -9.32 21.81 -3.17
C GLU A 227 -8.46 20.75 -3.87
N ILE A 228 -7.44 20.21 -3.20
CA ILE A 228 -6.65 19.09 -3.72
C ILE A 228 -7.53 17.84 -3.85
N ALA A 229 -8.30 17.51 -2.83
CA ALA A 229 -9.16 16.35 -2.83
C ALA A 229 -10.15 16.34 -3.99
N LYS A 230 -10.77 17.49 -4.25
CA LYS A 230 -11.66 17.68 -5.39
C LYS A 230 -10.96 17.43 -6.72
N ARG A 231 -9.71 17.91 -6.88
CA ARG A 231 -8.88 17.64 -8.08
C ARG A 231 -8.48 16.17 -8.22
N MET A 232 -8.44 15.44 -7.10
CA MET A 232 -8.19 14.00 -7.05
C MET A 232 -9.48 13.17 -7.12
N GLU A 233 -10.65 13.80 -7.27
CA GLU A 233 -11.97 13.15 -7.34
C GLU A 233 -12.25 12.27 -6.10
N LEU A 234 -11.83 12.75 -4.94
CA LEU A 234 -12.06 12.10 -3.67
C LEU A 234 -13.41 12.50 -3.07
N PRO A 235 -14.13 11.59 -2.39
CA PRO A 235 -15.38 11.93 -1.71
C PRO A 235 -15.15 12.93 -0.58
N GLU A 236 -16.15 13.74 -0.25
CA GLU A 236 -16.03 14.69 0.87
C GLU A 236 -15.95 13.98 2.23
N SER A 237 -16.48 12.76 2.30
CA SER A 237 -16.58 11.99 3.54
C SER A 237 -15.23 11.59 4.15
N ILE A 238 -14.17 11.55 3.35
CA ILE A 238 -12.82 11.28 3.86
C ILE A 238 -12.19 12.48 4.58
N PHE A 239 -12.88 13.63 4.62
CA PHE A 239 -12.49 14.83 5.37
C PHE A 239 -13.36 15.08 6.60
N HIS A 240 -14.14 14.10 7.06
CA HIS A 240 -14.85 14.26 8.33
C HIS A 240 -13.83 14.28 9.48
N PHE A 241 -13.47 15.50 9.87
CA PHE A 241 -12.55 15.88 10.95
C PHE A 241 -13.26 15.96 12.30
#